data_AF-A0A0P6YCI9-F1
#
_entry.id   AF-A0A0P6YCI9-F1
#
_cell.length_a   1.000
_cell.length_b   1.000
_cell.length_c   1.000
_cell.angle_alpha   90.00
_cell.angle_beta   90.00
_cell.angle_gamma   90.00
#
_symmetry.space_group_name_H-M   'P 1'
#
loop_
_entity.id
_entity.type
_entity.pdbx_description
1 polymer ?
#
loop_
_entity_poly.entity_id
_entity_poly.type
_entity_poly.pdbx_seq_one_letter_code
_entity_poly.pdbx_strand_id
1 'polypeptide(L)'
;MVNPANPVAELTYDQIQSLYTAQLRSWRTVNGEQAAVNTRIHYWVYPLGNEVQTALEEGLRIQPHNAQAVGIAPHPQAMRQAVAADPAAVGFLPRRWLDSSVKEIALTGAPFDPPARPILAVSAAAPSGSLYTWLYCLQETYASP
;
A
#
# COMPACT_ATOMS: atom_id res chain seq x y z
N MET A 1 -6.41 -2.18 1.30
CA MET A 1 -7.69 -1.72 0.71
C MET A 1 -8.21 -2.76 -0.28
N VAL A 2 -9.51 -2.78 -0.50
CA VAL A 2 -10.20 -3.67 -1.45
C VAL A 2 -11.22 -2.90 -2.27
N ASN A 3 -11.85 -3.55 -3.24
CA ASN A 3 -13.02 -3.03 -3.93
C ASN A 3 -14.20 -2.78 -2.97
N PRO A 4 -15.04 -1.74 -3.16
CA PRO A 4 -16.21 -1.52 -2.32
C PRO A 4 -17.23 -2.67 -2.29
N ALA A 5 -17.36 -3.44 -3.37
CA ALA A 5 -18.24 -4.61 -3.43
C ALA A 5 -17.66 -5.85 -2.72
N ASN A 6 -16.39 -5.83 -2.32
CA ASN A 6 -15.80 -6.91 -1.54
C ASN A 6 -16.32 -6.84 -0.09
N PRO A 7 -16.87 -7.91 0.51
CA PRO A 7 -17.46 -7.84 1.85
C PRO A 7 -16.42 -7.76 2.98
N VAL A 8 -15.15 -8.09 2.73
CA VAL A 8 -14.11 -8.10 3.77
C VAL A 8 -13.92 -6.71 4.37
N ALA A 9 -14.02 -6.61 5.69
CA ALA A 9 -13.87 -5.35 6.43
C ALA A 9 -12.51 -5.24 7.11
N GLU A 10 -11.86 -6.36 7.37
CA GLU A 10 -10.59 -6.42 8.09
C GLU A 10 -9.73 -7.59 7.60
N LEU A 11 -8.42 -7.45 7.78
CA LEU A 11 -7.45 -8.53 7.68
C LEU A 11 -6.56 -8.48 8.91
N THR A 12 -6.23 -9.64 9.46
CA THR A 12 -5.19 -9.72 10.47
C THR A 12 -3.81 -9.54 9.82
N TYR A 13 -2.84 -9.15 10.63
CA TYR A 13 -1.45 -9.04 10.23
C TYR A 13 -0.93 -10.35 9.60
N ASP A 14 -1.22 -11.48 10.25
CA ASP A 14 -0.85 -12.81 9.75
C ASP A 14 -1.49 -13.10 8.39
N GLN A 15 -2.75 -12.71 8.18
CA GLN A 15 -3.41 -12.88 6.89
C GLN A 15 -2.74 -12.06 5.78
N ILE A 16 -2.28 -10.83 6.07
CA ILE A 16 -1.53 -10.03 5.09
C ILE A 16 -0.17 -10.68 4.79
N GLN A 17 0.53 -11.20 5.80
CA GLN A 17 1.77 -11.94 5.58
C GLN A 17 1.54 -13.21 4.74
N SER A 18 0.51 -13.99 5.06
CA SER A 18 0.11 -15.16 4.28
C SER A 18 -0.30 -14.82 2.85
N LEU A 19 -0.84 -13.63 2.61
CA LEU A 19 -1.16 -13.15 1.27
C LEU A 19 0.12 -12.90 0.46
N TYR A 20 1.15 -12.31 1.07
CA TYR A 20 2.46 -12.09 0.46
C TYR A 20 3.22 -13.38 0.15
N THR A 21 3.16 -14.37 1.06
CA THR A 21 3.77 -15.69 0.86
C THR A 21 2.90 -16.62 0.01
N ALA A 22 1.76 -16.13 -0.48
CA ALA A 22 0.76 -16.88 -1.24
C ALA A 22 0.25 -18.15 -0.55
N GLN A 23 0.22 -18.15 0.77
CA GLN A 23 -0.53 -19.13 1.56
C GLN A 23 -2.02 -18.78 1.58
N LEU A 24 -2.35 -17.48 1.62
CA LEU A 24 -3.72 -16.98 1.52
C LEU A 24 -4.02 -16.60 0.07
N ARG A 25 -4.86 -17.40 -0.61
CA ARG A 25 -5.16 -17.25 -2.05
C ARG A 25 -6.62 -17.02 -2.38
N SER A 26 -7.53 -17.13 -1.42
CA SER A 26 -8.97 -17.05 -1.65
C SER A 26 -9.64 -16.22 -0.57
N TRP A 27 -10.62 -15.41 -0.96
CA TRP A 27 -11.44 -14.67 -0.01
C TRP A 27 -12.32 -15.60 0.85
N ARG A 28 -12.55 -16.85 0.42
CA ARG A 28 -13.25 -17.88 1.20
C ARG A 28 -12.56 -18.21 2.52
N THR A 29 -11.23 -18.14 2.55
CA THR A 29 -10.42 -18.55 3.72
C THR A 29 -10.17 -17.41 4.70
N VAL A 30 -10.65 -16.19 4.42
CA VAL A 30 -10.37 -15.02 5.25
C VAL A 30 -11.31 -14.93 6.46
N ASN A 31 -12.62 -15.16 6.30
CA ASN A 31 -13.60 -14.94 7.38
C ASN A 31 -14.49 -16.15 7.72
N GLY A 32 -14.27 -17.33 7.14
CA GLY A 32 -15.00 -18.57 7.50
C GLY A 32 -16.50 -18.60 7.18
N GLU A 33 -17.18 -17.45 7.10
CA GLU A 33 -18.51 -17.29 6.54
C GLU A 33 -18.43 -17.01 5.04
N GLN A 34 -19.50 -17.37 4.33
CA GLN A 34 -19.59 -17.24 2.87
C GLN A 34 -19.31 -15.81 2.41
N ALA A 35 -18.05 -15.51 2.12
CA ALA A 35 -17.70 -14.30 1.41
C ALA A 35 -18.48 -14.31 0.08
N ALA A 36 -19.31 -13.29 -0.15
CA ALA A 36 -20.05 -13.08 -1.39
C ALA A 36 -19.15 -13.16 -2.64
N VAL A 37 -17.84 -12.94 -2.44
CA VAL A 37 -16.77 -13.13 -3.40
C VAL A 37 -16.03 -14.44 -3.07
N ASN A 38 -16.54 -15.60 -3.50
CA ASN A 38 -15.85 -16.88 -3.38
C ASN A 38 -14.85 -17.07 -4.54
N THR A 39 -13.88 -16.17 -4.65
CA THR A 39 -12.89 -16.19 -5.75
C THR A 39 -11.46 -16.09 -5.25
N ARG A 40 -10.52 -16.30 -6.18
CA ARG A 40 -9.10 -16.11 -5.95
C ARG A 40 -8.82 -14.64 -5.62
N ILE A 41 -7.92 -14.40 -4.68
CA ILE A 41 -7.46 -13.05 -4.35
C ILE A 41 -6.60 -12.53 -5.50
N HIS A 42 -6.95 -11.35 -6.00
CA HIS A 42 -6.20 -10.64 -7.02
C HIS A 42 -5.30 -9.59 -6.35
N TYR A 43 -4.12 -10.02 -5.92
CA TYR A 43 -3.21 -9.13 -5.21
C TYR A 43 -2.42 -8.23 -6.18
N TRP A 44 -2.43 -6.93 -5.91
CA TRP A 44 -1.67 -5.92 -6.63
C TRP A 44 -0.52 -5.37 -5.80
N VAL A 45 0.63 -5.20 -6.46
CA VAL A 45 1.88 -4.66 -5.86
C VAL A 45 2.39 -3.46 -6.65
N TYR A 46 3.35 -2.73 -6.08
CA TYR A 46 4.18 -1.80 -6.86
C TYR A 46 5.43 -2.52 -7.39
N PRO A 47 6.18 -1.91 -8.33
CA PRO A 47 7.47 -2.45 -8.74
C PRO A 47 8.43 -2.66 -7.55
N LEU A 48 9.30 -3.68 -7.65
CA LEU A 48 10.35 -3.90 -6.65
C LEU A 48 11.21 -2.65 -6.49
N GLY A 49 11.53 -2.29 -5.25
CA GLY A 49 12.30 -1.09 -4.92
C GLY A 49 11.50 0.23 -4.97
N ASN A 50 10.20 0.19 -5.27
CA ASN A 50 9.34 1.36 -5.07
C ASN A 50 9.26 1.69 -3.57
N GLU A 51 9.37 2.97 -3.21
CA GLU A 51 9.39 3.40 -1.80
C GLU A 51 8.14 2.99 -1.01
N VAL A 52 6.96 2.99 -1.64
CA VAL A 52 5.70 2.57 -1.00
C VAL A 52 5.69 1.07 -0.78
N GLN A 53 6.20 0.29 -1.73
CA GLN A 53 6.39 -1.17 -1.59
C GLN A 53 7.31 -1.47 -0.41
N THR A 54 8.49 -0.83 -0.40
CA THR A 54 9.50 -1.07 0.63
C THR A 54 9.00 -0.67 2.02
N ALA A 55 8.28 0.46 2.13
CA ALA A 55 7.70 0.88 3.40
C ALA A 55 6.65 -0.13 3.94
N LEU A 56 5.83 -0.71 3.05
CA LEU A 56 4.90 -1.76 3.45
C LEU A 56 5.64 -3.02 3.91
N GLU A 57 6.64 -3.46 3.15
CA GLU A 57 7.43 -4.66 3.44
C GLU A 57 8.17 -4.56 4.78
N GLU A 58 8.80 -3.41 5.05
CA GLU A 58 9.45 -3.14 6.33
C GLU A 58 8.45 -3.06 7.48
N GLY A 59 7.33 -2.35 7.28
CA GLY A 59 6.28 -2.21 8.29
C GLY A 59 5.58 -3.53 8.64
N LEU A 60 5.57 -4.49 7.71
CA LEU A 60 5.10 -5.87 7.90
C LEU A 60 6.23 -6.86 8.22
N ARG A 61 7.48 -6.41 8.28
CA ARG A 61 8.67 -7.23 8.52
C ARG A 61 8.73 -8.47 7.62
N ILE A 62 8.42 -8.29 6.34
CA ILE A 62 8.44 -9.36 5.32
C ILE A 62 9.55 -9.10 4.31
N GLN A 63 10.07 -10.18 3.72
CA GLN A 63 11.03 -10.05 2.63
C GLN A 63 10.31 -9.65 1.33
N PRO A 64 10.97 -8.89 0.44
CA PRO A 64 10.40 -8.55 -0.86
C PRO A 64 10.00 -9.81 -1.62
N HIS A 65 8.72 -9.92 -1.95
CA HIS A 65 8.20 -11.07 -2.68
C HIS A 65 7.00 -10.64 -3.53
N ASN A 66 7.12 -10.78 -4.85
CA ASN A 66 6.08 -10.40 -5.81
C ASN A 66 5.60 -11.56 -6.69
N ALA A 67 6.11 -12.79 -6.49
CA ALA A 67 5.95 -13.89 -7.45
C ALA A 67 4.50 -14.37 -7.67
N GLN A 68 3.52 -13.81 -6.96
CA GLN A 68 2.13 -14.22 -6.98
C GLN A 68 1.15 -13.04 -7.10
N ALA A 69 1.66 -11.82 -7.33
CA ALA A 69 0.83 -10.68 -7.67
C ALA A 69 0.21 -10.90 -9.06
N VAL A 70 -1.06 -10.52 -9.22
CA VAL A 70 -1.74 -10.58 -10.53
C VAL A 70 -1.41 -9.37 -11.41
N GLY A 71 -0.90 -8.30 -10.80
CA GLY A 71 -0.58 -7.07 -11.49
C GLY A 71 0.38 -6.18 -10.70
N ILE A 72 1.10 -5.35 -11.45
CA ILE A 72 2.01 -4.33 -10.93
C ILE A 72 1.41 -2.97 -11.27
N ALA A 73 1.12 -2.16 -10.27
CA ALA A 73 0.66 -0.80 -10.45
C ALA A 73 1.87 0.17 -10.43
N PRO A 74 2.10 0.98 -11.47
CA PRO A 74 3.27 1.85 -11.54
C PRO A 74 3.23 3.03 -10.54
N HIS A 75 2.06 3.43 -10.06
CA HIS A 75 1.86 4.55 -9.13
C HIS A 75 0.52 4.44 -8.38
N PRO A 76 0.30 5.19 -7.29
CA PRO A 76 -0.89 5.04 -6.43
C PRO A 76 -2.22 5.20 -7.16
N GLN A 77 -2.33 6.11 -8.13
CA GLN A 77 -3.54 6.24 -8.95
C GLN A 77 -3.88 4.96 -9.71
N ALA A 78 -2.89 4.30 -10.33
CA ALA A 78 -3.11 3.06 -11.07
C ALA A 78 -3.48 1.90 -10.13
N MET A 79 -2.87 1.84 -8.95
CA MET A 79 -3.22 0.87 -7.90
C MET A 79 -4.69 1.01 -7.47
N ARG A 80 -5.12 2.25 -7.21
CA ARG A 80 -6.51 2.55 -6.85
C ARG A 80 -7.49 2.16 -7.95
N GLN A 81 -7.19 2.51 -9.20
CA GLN A 81 -8.02 2.17 -10.36
C GLN A 81 -8.13 0.65 -10.55
N ALA A 82 -7.01 -0.07 -10.42
CA ALA A 82 -6.98 -1.53 -10.54
C ALA A 82 -7.84 -2.21 -9.47
N VAL A 83 -7.73 -1.78 -8.21
CA VAL A 83 -8.54 -2.34 -7.11
C VAL A 83 -10.02 -1.94 -7.23
N ALA A 84 -10.32 -0.71 -7.66
CA ALA A 84 -11.69 -0.23 -7.85
C ALA A 84 -12.43 -0.96 -8.99
N ALA A 85 -11.71 -1.47 -9.99
CA ALA A 85 -12.29 -2.16 -11.14
C ALA A 85 -12.61 -3.65 -10.88
N ASP A 86 -12.08 -4.23 -9.80
CA ASP A 86 -12.12 -5.69 -9.59
C ASP A 86 -12.55 -6.06 -8.15
N PRO A 87 -13.76 -6.62 -7.95
CA PRO A 87 -14.24 -7.10 -6.65
C PRO A 87 -13.31 -8.09 -5.92
N ALA A 88 -12.48 -8.82 -6.67
CA ALA A 88 -11.52 -9.78 -6.12
C ALA A 88 -10.19 -9.14 -5.69
N ALA A 89 -9.97 -7.86 -6.02
CA ALA A 89 -8.68 -7.22 -5.85
C ALA A 89 -8.42 -6.71 -4.44
N VAL A 90 -7.15 -6.78 -4.06
CA VAL A 90 -6.58 -6.17 -2.86
C VAL A 90 -5.27 -5.51 -3.20
N GLY A 91 -5.04 -4.35 -2.59
CA GLY A 91 -3.82 -3.59 -2.74
C GLY A 91 -3.65 -2.61 -1.59
N PHE A 92 -2.71 -1.70 -1.73
CA PHE A 92 -2.34 -0.74 -0.68
C PHE A 92 -1.93 0.60 -1.26
N LEU A 93 -2.22 1.66 -0.51
CA LEU A 93 -1.95 3.05 -0.89
C LEU A 93 -1.40 3.81 0.30
N PRO A 94 -0.58 4.85 0.08
CA PRO A 94 -0.43 5.91 1.06
C PRO A 94 -1.80 6.53 1.35
N ARG A 95 -2.13 6.80 2.61
CA ARG A 95 -3.46 7.25 3.05
C ARG A 95 -4.03 8.42 2.25
N ARG A 96 -3.20 9.38 1.83
CA ARG A 96 -3.59 10.55 1.01
C ARG A 96 -4.20 10.21 -0.36
N TRP A 97 -3.99 8.98 -0.85
CA TRP A 97 -4.51 8.51 -2.13
C TRP A 97 -5.81 7.71 -1.99
N LEU A 98 -6.27 7.44 -0.76
CA LEU A 98 -7.57 6.82 -0.53
C LEU A 98 -8.69 7.81 -0.88
N ASP A 99 -9.70 7.31 -1.56
CA ASP A 99 -10.98 8.00 -1.75
C ASP A 99 -12.10 6.96 -1.79
N SER A 100 -13.33 7.41 -2.05
CA SER A 100 -14.53 6.56 -2.03
C SER A 100 -14.60 5.52 -3.16
N SER A 101 -13.67 5.51 -4.13
CA SER A 101 -13.65 4.49 -5.19
C SER A 101 -13.14 3.13 -4.70
N VAL A 102 -12.55 3.09 -3.51
CA VAL A 102 -12.00 1.89 -2.86
C VAL A 102 -12.44 1.85 -1.42
N LYS A 103 -12.41 0.66 -0.82
CA LYS A 103 -12.75 0.46 0.59
C LYS A 103 -11.48 0.22 1.40
N GLU A 104 -11.24 1.09 2.37
CA GLU A 104 -10.26 0.86 3.41
C GLU A 104 -10.72 -0.30 4.29
N ILE A 105 -9.79 -1.16 4.69
CA ILE A 105 -10.05 -2.29 5.59
C ILE A 105 -9.15 -2.15 6.82
N ALA A 106 -9.63 -2.59 7.96
CA ALA A 106 -8.84 -2.57 9.17
C ALA A 106 -7.71 -3.60 9.10
N LEU A 107 -6.56 -3.26 9.69
CA LEU A 107 -5.46 -4.18 9.96
C LEU A 107 -5.44 -4.47 11.46
N THR A 108 -5.60 -5.73 11.84
CA THR A 108 -5.69 -6.17 13.24
C THR A 108 -4.59 -7.16 13.61
N GLY A 109 -4.38 -7.44 14.91
CA GLY A 109 -3.58 -8.58 15.37
C GLY A 109 -2.06 -8.37 15.53
N ALA A 110 -1.47 -7.25 15.07
CA ALA A 110 -0.09 -6.87 15.38
C ALA A 110 0.20 -5.41 14.97
N PRO A 111 1.32 -4.81 15.41
CA PRO A 111 1.69 -3.46 15.00
C PRO A 111 2.19 -3.46 13.55
N PHE A 112 1.54 -2.68 12.70
CA PHE A 112 2.12 -2.17 11.46
C PHE A 112 2.95 -0.93 11.81
N ASP A 113 4.28 -1.03 11.64
CA ASP A 113 5.22 0.01 12.09
C ASP A 113 6.26 0.30 10.99
N PRO A 114 5.83 0.97 9.90
CA PRO A 114 6.76 1.35 8.84
C PRO A 114 7.71 2.45 9.35
N PRO A 115 9.01 2.40 9.03
CA PRO A 115 9.94 3.43 9.47
C PRO A 115 9.57 4.79 8.86
N ALA A 116 9.73 5.85 9.64
CA ALA A 116 9.56 7.21 9.13
C ALA A 116 10.59 7.48 8.02
N ARG A 117 10.11 7.93 6.86
CA ARG A 117 10.95 8.30 5.72
C ARG A 117 10.89 9.81 5.48
N PRO A 118 12.04 10.51 5.44
CA PRO A 118 12.05 11.92 5.10
C PRO A 118 11.69 12.11 3.62
N ILE A 119 11.04 13.23 3.31
CA ILE A 119 10.91 13.69 1.92
C ILE A 119 12.25 14.34 1.54
N LEU A 120 12.94 13.76 0.56
CA LEU A 120 14.23 14.25 0.08
C LEU A 120 14.04 15.20 -1.11
N ALA A 121 14.59 16.40 -1.01
CA ALA A 121 14.77 17.31 -2.15
C ALA A 121 16.23 17.24 -2.62
N VAL A 122 16.46 16.80 -3.86
CA VAL A 122 17.80 16.59 -4.41
C VAL A 122 18.05 17.54 -5.58
N SER A 123 19.18 18.24 -5.57
CA SER A 123 19.65 19.11 -6.65
C SER A 123 21.02 18.66 -7.16
N ALA A 124 21.30 18.90 -8.45
CA ALA A 124 22.56 18.49 -9.08
C ALA A 124 23.80 19.23 -8.53
N ALA A 125 23.59 20.40 -7.93
CA ALA A 125 24.61 21.20 -7.25
C ALA A 125 24.02 21.85 -6.00
N ALA A 126 24.86 22.47 -5.16
CA ALA A 126 24.40 23.19 -3.98
C ALA A 126 23.33 24.24 -4.36
N PRO A 127 22.12 24.21 -3.75
CA PRO A 127 21.09 25.20 -4.01
C PRO A 127 21.60 26.61 -3.72
N SER A 128 21.26 27.57 -4.57
CA SER A 128 21.58 28.99 -4.38
C SER A 128 20.43 29.88 -4.86
N GLY A 129 20.48 31.16 -4.46
CA GLY A 129 19.45 32.15 -4.82
C GLY A 129 18.04 31.67 -4.47
N SER A 130 17.11 31.85 -5.40
CA SER A 130 15.70 31.53 -5.20
C SER A 130 15.43 30.05 -4.91
N LEU A 131 16.24 29.12 -5.46
CA LEU A 131 16.08 27.69 -5.18
C LEU A 131 16.40 27.38 -3.72
N TYR A 132 17.48 27.96 -3.18
CA TYR A 132 17.80 27.84 -1.76
C TYR A 132 16.68 28.42 -0.90
N THR A 133 16.24 29.66 -1.19
CA THR A 133 15.16 30.31 -0.42
C THR A 133 13.88 29.47 -0.42
N TRP A 134 13.49 28.92 -1.57
CA TRP A 134 12.29 28.09 -1.67
C TRP A 134 12.42 26.78 -0.89
N LEU A 135 13.56 26.07 -1.01
CA LEU A 135 13.82 24.84 -0.25
C LEU A 135 13.84 25.10 1.26
N TYR A 136 14.44 26.21 1.69
CA TYR A 136 14.47 26.62 3.09
C TYR A 136 13.05 26.89 3.63
N CYS A 137 12.23 27.66 2.89
CA CYS A 137 10.84 27.91 3.28
C CYS A 137 10.01 26.64 3.35
N LEU A 138 10.19 25.70 2.42
CA LEU A 138 9.53 24.41 2.46
C LEU A 138 9.91 23.61 3.70
N GLN A 139 11.20 23.60 4.05
CA GLN A 139 11.69 22.89 5.23
C GLN A 139 11.09 23.48 6.52
N GLU A 140 11.13 24.80 6.69
CA GLU A 140 10.55 25.48 7.85
C GLU A 140 9.04 25.22 8.00
N THR A 141 8.32 25.16 6.88
CA THR A 141 6.86 25.03 6.89
C THR A 141 6.39 23.59 7.15
N TYR A 142 7.11 22.59 6.62
CA TYR A 142 6.60 21.21 6.54
C TYR A 142 7.53 20.15 7.16
N ALA A 143 8.76 20.49 7.50
CA ALA A 143 9.75 19.53 8.01
C ALA A 143 10.29 19.88 9.42
N SER A 144 9.89 21.01 10.00
CA SER A 144 10.14 21.31 11.42
C SER A 144 9.24 20.45 12.33
N PRO A 145 9.77 19.91 13.44
CA PRO A 145 9.06 19.00 14.33
C PRO A 145 7.87 19.64 15.08
#